data_AF-A0A9D5DDE9-F1
#
_entry.id   AF-A0A9D5DDE9-F1
#
_cell.length_a   1.000
_cell.length_b   1.000
_cell.length_c   1.000
_cell.angle_alpha   90.00
_cell.angle_beta   90.00
_cell.angle_gamma   90.00
#
_symmetry.space_group_name_H-M   'P 1'
#
loop_
_entity.id
_entity.type
_entity.pdbx_description
1 polymer ?
#
loop_
_entity_poly.entity_id
_entity_poly.type
_entity_poly.pdbx_seq_one_letter_code
_entity_poly.pdbx_strand_id
1 'polypeptide(L)'
;MTWLLVELARHLIEEFLQGTSQMIRLGSCHLYNRGLKMVMMMGEHLEKLVGSLKSKLKALKTKKKAYDKMDKSDSMRVEIRSRRAQKLIAETLKIADSPGHKSYAF
;
A
#
# COMPACT_ATOMS: atom_id res chain seq x y z
N MET A 1 62.21 32.60 -24.31
CA MET A 1 61.96 32.37 -22.87
C MET A 1 60.49 32.42 -22.49
N THR A 2 59.66 33.30 -23.08
CA THR A 2 58.22 33.38 -22.78
C THR A 2 57.40 32.17 -23.26
N TRP A 3 57.72 31.60 -24.43
CA TRP A 3 57.02 30.42 -24.99
C TRP A 3 57.12 29.16 -24.11
N LEU A 4 58.30 28.89 -23.54
CA LEU A 4 58.51 27.75 -22.65
C LEU A 4 57.69 27.87 -21.36
N LEU A 5 57.54 29.09 -20.84
CA LEU A 5 56.72 29.39 -19.67
C LEU A 5 55.22 29.16 -19.93
N VAL A 6 54.75 29.50 -21.14
CA VAL A 6 53.36 29.27 -21.56
C VAL A 6 53.07 27.78 -21.76
N GLU A 7 54.00 27.04 -22.35
CA GLU A 7 53.85 25.59 -22.57
C GLU A 7 53.83 24.82 -21.24
N LEU A 8 54.71 25.19 -20.30
CA LEU A 8 54.75 24.59 -18.96
C LEU A 8 53.49 24.92 -18.15
N ALA A 9 52.97 26.13 -18.27
CA ALA A 9 51.70 26.51 -17.65
C ALA A 9 50.52 25.72 -18.22
N ARG A 10 50.52 25.43 -19.53
CA ARG A 10 49.47 24.65 -20.20
C ARG A 10 49.44 23.19 -19.71
N HIS A 11 50.61 22.56 -19.59
CA HIS A 11 50.73 21.21 -19.04
C HIS A 11 50.26 21.14 -17.58
N LEU A 12 50.63 22.12 -16.76
CA LEU A 12 50.20 22.19 -15.36
C LEU A 12 48.67 22.32 -15.22
N ILE A 13 48.04 23.08 -16.12
CA ILE A 13 46.58 23.28 -16.15
C ILE A 13 45.85 21.99 -16.58
N GLU A 14 46.34 21.30 -17.62
CA GLU A 14 45.74 20.05 -18.12
C GLU A 14 45.80 18.93 -17.09
N GLU A 15 46.91 18.78 -16.36
CA GLU A 15 47.03 17.80 -15.28
C GLU A 15 46.05 18.09 -14.13
N PHE A 16 45.86 19.38 -13.80
CA PHE A 16 44.90 19.79 -12.78
C PHE A 16 43.43 19.54 -13.22
N LEU A 17 43.12 19.78 -14.49
CA LEU A 17 41.81 19.49 -15.08
C LEU A 17 41.51 17.98 -15.17
N GLN A 18 42.51 17.15 -15.50
CA GLN A 18 42.34 15.69 -15.51
C GLN A 18 42.12 15.12 -14.10
N GLY A 19 42.87 15.62 -13.10
CA GLY A 19 42.72 15.20 -11.70
C GLY A 19 41.33 15.51 -11.13
N THR A 20 40.79 16.70 -11.43
CA THR A 20 39.43 17.08 -11.00
C THR A 20 38.34 16.29 -11.74
N SER A 21 38.55 15.96 -13.02
CA SER A 21 37.61 15.13 -13.79
C SER A 21 37.47 13.71 -13.22
N GLN A 22 38.57 13.08 -12.79
CA GLN A 22 38.53 11.75 -12.18
C GLN A 22 37.83 11.76 -10.82
N MET A 23 38.11 12.78 -9.99
CA MET A 23 37.47 12.94 -8.68
C MET A 23 35.96 13.17 -8.80
N ILE A 24 35.51 13.96 -9.77
CA ILE A 24 34.08 14.18 -10.04
C ILE A 24 33.41 12.88 -10.51
N ARG A 25 34.05 12.10 -11.39
CA ARG A 25 33.52 10.80 -11.84
C ARG A 25 33.38 9.82 -10.68
N LEU A 26 34.44 9.59 -9.91
CA LEU A 26 34.43 8.66 -8.78
C LEU A 26 33.47 9.10 -7.68
N GLY A 27 33.41 10.40 -7.38
CA GLY A 27 32.45 10.98 -6.44
C GLY A 27 31.00 10.78 -6.88
N SER A 28 30.69 10.98 -8.17
CA SER A 28 29.37 10.74 -8.75
C SER A 28 28.96 9.26 -8.66
N CYS A 29 29.88 8.34 -8.99
CA CYS A 29 29.64 6.90 -8.87
C CYS A 29 29.35 6.48 -7.43
N HIS A 30 30.06 7.03 -6.45
CA HIS A 30 29.87 6.69 -5.04
C HIS A 30 28.55 7.25 -4.48
N LEU A 31 28.18 8.48 -4.87
CA LEU A 31 26.92 9.09 -4.47
C LEU A 31 25.71 8.37 -5.09
N TYR A 32 25.82 7.96 -6.36
CA TYR A 32 24.79 7.20 -7.06
C TYR A 32 24.57 5.83 -6.41
N ASN A 33 25.65 5.09 -6.11
CA ASN A 33 25.55 3.80 -5.41
C ASN A 33 24.99 3.94 -4.00
N ARG A 34 25.33 5.02 -3.28
CA ARG A 34 24.77 5.29 -1.95
C ARG A 34 23.27 5.57 -2.01
N GLY A 35 22.82 6.37 -2.97
CA GLY A 35 21.39 6.62 -3.22
C GLY A 35 20.63 5.34 -3.60
N LEU A 36 21.19 4.56 -4.53
CA LEU A 36 20.61 3.29 -4.99
C LEU A 36 20.44 2.30 -3.82
N LYS A 37 21.43 2.21 -2.93
CA LYS A 37 21.38 1.35 -1.74
C LYS A 37 20.29 1.77 -0.75
N MET A 38 20.09 3.07 -0.54
CA MET A 38 19.01 3.57 0.33
C MET A 38 17.62 3.27 -0.24
N VAL A 39 17.44 3.39 -1.56
CA VAL A 39 16.17 3.06 -2.24
C VAL A 39 15.86 1.56 -2.13
N MET A 40 16.86 0.69 -2.33
CA MET A 40 16.68 -0.76 -2.22
C MET A 40 16.28 -1.19 -0.80
N MET A 41 16.92 -0.64 0.24
CA MET A 41 16.60 -0.95 1.64
C MET A 41 15.18 -0.51 2.05
N MET A 42 14.68 0.61 1.50
CA MET A 42 13.29 1.02 1.74
C MET A 42 12.26 0.19 0.96
N GLY A 43 12.63 -0.33 -0.21
CA GLY A 43 11.80 -1.26 -0.97
C GLY A 43 11.44 -2.51 -0.17
N GLU A 44 12.43 -3.13 0.49
CA GLU A 44 12.23 -4.35 1.28
C GLU A 44 11.27 -4.15 2.47
N HIS A 45 11.35 -2.99 3.15
CA HIS A 45 10.45 -2.67 4.25
C HIS A 45 9.01 -2.51 3.77
N LEU A 46 8.83 -1.88 2.61
CA LEU A 46 7.51 -1.69 2.01
C LEU A 46 6.92 -3.03 1.54
N GLU A 47 7.73 -3.90 0.94
CA GLU A 47 7.32 -5.25 0.54
C GLU A 47 6.81 -6.08 1.72
N LYS A 48 7.52 -6.06 2.85
CA LYS A 48 7.09 -6.74 4.08
C LYS A 48 5.76 -6.20 4.60
N LEU A 49 5.58 -4.88 4.59
CA LEU A 49 4.35 -4.24 5.04
C LEU A 49 3.16 -4.61 4.13
N VAL A 50 3.32 -4.48 2.82
CA VAL A 50 2.28 -4.83 1.83
C VAL A 50 1.97 -6.33 1.88
N GLY A 51 2.98 -7.18 2.07
CA GLY A 51 2.81 -8.62 2.29
C GLY A 51 1.94 -8.92 3.52
N SER A 52 2.19 -8.25 4.64
CA SER A 52 1.41 -8.39 5.87
C SER A 52 -0.04 -7.90 5.73
N LEU A 53 -0.25 -6.84 4.96
CA LEU A 53 -1.59 -6.31 4.69
C LEU A 53 -2.38 -7.25 3.78
N LYS A 54 -1.73 -7.78 2.73
CA LYS A 54 -2.33 -8.74 1.79
C LYS A 54 -2.76 -10.02 2.49
N SER A 55 -1.94 -10.55 3.41
CA SER A 55 -2.28 -11.75 4.17
C SER A 55 -3.45 -11.51 5.14
N LYS A 56 -3.45 -10.39 5.87
CA LYS A 56 -4.57 -9.97 6.74
C LYS A 56 -5.87 -9.77 5.97
N LEU A 57 -5.83 -9.16 4.78
CA LEU A 57 -7.00 -8.96 3.93
C LEU A 57 -7.56 -10.30 3.42
N LYS A 58 -6.71 -11.25 3.02
CA LYS A 58 -7.14 -12.59 2.64
C LYS A 58 -7.80 -13.33 3.81
N ALA A 59 -7.20 -13.26 5.00
CA ALA A 59 -7.78 -13.85 6.21
C ALA A 59 -9.13 -13.23 6.59
N LEU A 60 -9.34 -11.93 6.33
CA LEU A 60 -10.63 -11.28 6.55
C LEU A 60 -11.69 -11.75 5.54
N LYS A 61 -11.32 -11.92 4.27
CA LYS A 61 -12.21 -12.42 3.21
C LYS A 61 -12.67 -13.86 3.45
N THR A 62 -11.80 -14.71 4.02
CA THR A 62 -12.15 -16.10 4.36
C THR A 62 -12.92 -16.21 5.68
N LYS A 63 -12.84 -15.22 6.56
CA LYS A 63 -13.67 -15.09 7.77
C LYS A 63 -15.08 -14.55 7.46
N LYS A 64 -15.71 -15.00 6.36
CA LYS A 64 -17.18 -15.02 6.32
C LYS A 64 -17.60 -15.98 7.42
N LYS A 65 -17.82 -15.48 8.63
CA LYS A 65 -18.48 -16.24 9.68
C LYS A 65 -19.81 -16.64 9.07
N ALA A 66 -19.93 -17.90 8.65
CA ALA A 66 -21.23 -18.50 8.45
C ALA A 66 -21.95 -18.26 9.77
N TYR A 67 -23.02 -17.48 9.72
CA TYR A 67 -23.82 -17.22 10.91
C TYR A 67 -24.21 -18.59 11.42
N ASP A 68 -23.60 -19.02 12.53
CA ASP A 68 -23.95 -20.29 13.12
C ASP A 68 -25.42 -20.15 13.46
N LYS A 69 -26.25 -21.04 12.90
CA LYS A 69 -27.70 -20.89 12.97
C LYS A 69 -28.08 -21.14 14.43
N MET A 70 -28.03 -20.07 15.23
CA MET A 70 -28.49 -20.13 16.61
C MET A 70 -29.96 -20.49 16.56
N ASP A 71 -30.32 -21.56 17.27
CA ASP A 71 -31.72 -21.87 17.49
C ASP A 71 -32.38 -20.67 18.17
N LYS A 72 -33.60 -20.37 17.73
CA LYS A 72 -34.36 -19.25 18.27
C LYS A 72 -34.57 -19.50 19.77
N SER A 73 -34.27 -18.51 20.61
CA SER A 73 -34.63 -18.55 22.02
C SER A 73 -36.15 -18.57 22.20
N ASP A 74 -36.64 -19.11 23.32
CA ASP A 74 -38.09 -19.22 23.56
C ASP A 74 -38.79 -17.86 23.62
N SER A 75 -38.14 -16.82 24.15
CA SER A 75 -38.66 -15.45 24.13
C SER A 75 -38.86 -14.93 22.69
N MET A 76 -37.86 -15.11 21.85
CA MET A 76 -37.91 -14.70 20.45
C MET A 76 -38.96 -15.49 19.64
N ARG A 77 -39.20 -16.76 20.00
CA ARG A 77 -40.25 -17.59 19.38
C ARG A 77 -41.66 -17.06 19.68
N VAL A 78 -41.89 -16.49 20.86
CA VAL A 78 -43.20 -15.90 21.22
C VAL A 78 -43.40 -14.59 20.47
N GLU A 79 -42.37 -13.74 20.41
CA GLU A 79 -42.45 -12.44 19.72
C GLU A 79 -42.64 -12.58 18.20
N ILE A 80 -41.94 -13.52 17.56
CA ILE A 80 -42.09 -13.79 16.11
C ILE A 80 -43.50 -14.32 15.77
N ARG A 81 -44.20 -14.97 16.70
CA ARG A 81 -45.59 -15.43 16.48
C ARG A 81 -46.61 -14.30 16.52
N SER A 82 -46.23 -13.10 16.95
CA SER A 82 -47.10 -11.93 16.90
C SER A 82 -47.41 -11.52 15.45
N ARG A 83 -48.66 -11.12 15.19
CA ARG A 83 -49.08 -10.62 13.87
C ARG A 83 -48.28 -9.39 13.41
N ARG A 84 -47.88 -8.52 14.34
CA ARG A 84 -47.09 -7.31 14.04
C ARG A 84 -45.68 -7.67 13.57
N ALA A 85 -45.04 -8.62 14.26
CA ALA A 85 -43.71 -9.11 13.90
C ALA A 85 -43.73 -9.81 12.53
N GLN A 86 -44.71 -10.67 12.29
CA GLN A 86 -44.87 -11.35 10.99
C GLN A 86 -45.00 -10.37 9.82
N LYS A 87 -45.77 -9.29 10.01
CA LYS A 87 -45.95 -8.24 9.00
C LYS A 87 -44.62 -7.54 8.67
N LEU A 88 -43.87 -7.12 9.70
CA LEU A 88 -42.56 -6.49 9.51
C LEU A 88 -41.54 -7.43 8.85
N ILE A 89 -41.53 -8.70 9.23
CA ILE A 89 -40.66 -9.72 8.63
C ILE A 89 -41.01 -9.90 7.14
N ALA A 90 -42.30 -10.01 6.81
CA ALA A 90 -42.75 -10.18 5.42
C ALA A 90 -42.41 -8.97 4.54
N GLU A 91 -42.60 -7.76 5.06
CA GLU A 91 -42.24 -6.52 4.37
C GLU A 91 -40.72 -6.46 4.11
N THR A 92 -39.92 -6.75 5.13
CA THR A 92 -38.44 -6.78 5.03
C THR A 92 -37.95 -7.84 4.04
N LEU A 93 -38.56 -9.03 4.07
CA LEU A 93 -38.21 -10.15 3.18
C LEU A 93 -38.46 -9.80 1.71
N LYS A 94 -39.62 -9.19 1.42
CA LYS A 94 -39.98 -8.75 0.05
C LYS A 94 -38.98 -7.73 -0.51
N ILE A 95 -38.46 -6.84 0.33
CA ILE A 95 -37.46 -5.83 -0.06
C ILE A 95 -36.10 -6.49 -0.31
N ALA A 96 -35.69 -7.41 0.56
CA ALA A 96 -34.43 -8.14 0.42
C ALA A 96 -34.38 -8.96 -0.88
N ASP A 97 -35.51 -9.57 -1.28
CA ASP A 97 -35.63 -10.33 -2.53
C ASP A 97 -35.60 -9.46 -3.80
N SER A 98 -35.84 -8.14 -3.68
CA SER A 98 -35.83 -7.20 -4.79
C SER A 98 -34.76 -6.11 -4.60
N PRO A 99 -33.47 -6.44 -4.79
CA PRO A 99 -32.38 -5.46 -4.62
C PRO A 99 -32.49 -4.36 -5.68
N GLY A 100 -32.95 -3.17 -5.28
CA GLY A 100 -33.05 -2.01 -6.17
C GLY A 100 -34.20 -1.05 -5.87
N HIS A 101 -35.23 -1.48 -5.14
CA HIS A 101 -36.36 -0.62 -4.79
C HIS A 101 -36.46 -0.33 -3.29
N LYS A 102 -36.07 0.89 -2.94
CA LYS A 102 -36.38 1.66 -1.71
C LYS A 102 -35.77 1.17 -0.39
N SER A 103 -34.75 1.90 0.04
CA SER A 103 -34.31 2.01 1.43
C SER A 103 -35.46 2.59 2.27
N TYR A 104 -35.77 1.98 3.41
CA TYR A 104 -36.60 2.64 4.41
C TYR A 104 -35.74 3.66 5.17
N ALA A 105 -36.25 4.89 5.25
CA ALA A 105 -35.85 5.86 6.28
C ALA A 105 -36.58 5.46 7.56
N PHE A 106 -35.81 5.23 8.62
CA PHE A 106 -36.33 5.07 9.97
C PHE A 106 -36.72 6.44 10.54
#